data_AF-A0A951RYA2-F1
#
_entry.id   AF-A0A951RYA2-F1
#
_cell.length_a   1.000
_cell.length_b   1.000
_cell.length_c   1.000
_cell.angle_alpha   90.00
_cell.angle_beta   90.00
_cell.angle_gamma   90.00
#
_symmetry.space_group_name_H-M   'P 1'
#
loop_
_entity.id
_entity.type
_entity.pdbx_description
1 polymer ?
#
loop_
_entity_poly.entity_id
_entity_poly.type
_entity_poly.pdbx_seq_one_letter_code
_entity_poly.pdbx_strand_id
1 'polypeptide(L)'
;MKSKSVVLFDGVCNLCNGFVQFIIRRDKKDRFRFASLQSPEGQELLSEFPGNESLKTIILIEDGRVYKRSTAALRVARKLSGFWPAFYGLIIIPAPLRDYMYNIVARNRYRWFGKKQECMIPTPELKAKFLTMKNIKKTLVLGASENPDRYSNKAIHRLREKGHEVIAIGRKKGRVADVDITTERPIIRNLDTVTMYLNPAHQDEYLDYLLSLKPRRIIFNPGAENPAMEARIQSEGIAPIEACTLVMLSTNQF
;
A
#
# COMPACT_ATOMS: atom_id res chain seq x y z
N MET A 1 5.43 22.00 5.06
CA MET A 1 6.28 20.84 5.43
C MET A 1 7.05 20.40 4.20
N LYS A 2 8.39 20.27 4.24
CA LYS A 2 9.13 19.68 3.11
C LYS A 2 8.69 18.22 2.96
N SER A 3 8.22 17.83 1.78
CA SER A 3 7.90 16.43 1.49
C SER A 3 9.18 15.59 1.65
N LYS A 4 9.04 14.41 2.26
CA LYS A 4 10.17 13.48 2.39
C LYS A 4 10.58 13.01 1.00
N SER A 5 11.87 12.76 0.81
CA SER A 5 12.37 12.28 -0.47
C SER A 5 12.11 10.77 -0.60
N VAL A 6 11.67 10.33 -1.77
CA VAL A 6 11.33 8.93 -2.01
C VAL A 6 12.40 8.27 -2.86
N VAL A 7 12.88 7.11 -2.41
CA VAL A 7 13.83 6.29 -3.16
C VAL A 7 13.10 5.07 -3.71
N LEU A 8 12.99 4.98 -5.04
CA LEU A 8 12.51 3.78 -5.71
C LEU A 8 13.71 2.87 -6.01
N PHE A 9 13.55 1.57 -5.76
CA PHE A 9 14.63 0.60 -5.91
C PHE A 9 14.12 -0.78 -6.36
N ASP A 10 15.04 -1.61 -6.85
CA ASP A 10 14.76 -2.98 -7.26
C ASP A 10 14.79 -3.95 -6.06
N GLY A 11 13.62 -4.40 -5.60
CA GLY A 11 13.44 -5.22 -4.40
C GLY A 11 14.05 -6.63 -4.46
N VAL A 12 14.29 -7.17 -5.66
CA VAL A 12 14.91 -8.51 -5.84
C VAL A 12 16.43 -8.45 -5.95
N CYS A 13 17.01 -7.25 -6.03
CA CYS A 13 18.45 -7.04 -6.19
C CYS A 13 19.17 -6.82 -4.84
N ASN A 14 20.15 -7.66 -4.53
CA ASN A 14 20.94 -7.54 -3.29
C ASN A 14 21.70 -6.22 -3.17
N LEU A 15 22.25 -5.69 -4.27
CA LEU A 15 22.92 -4.40 -4.28
C LEU A 15 21.96 -3.26 -3.92
N CYS A 16 20.76 -3.26 -4.53
CA CYS A 16 19.76 -2.21 -4.31
C CYS A 16 19.24 -2.25 -2.87
N ASN A 17 18.94 -3.46 -2.36
CA ASN A 17 18.54 -3.63 -0.97
C ASN A 17 19.66 -3.23 0.01
N GLY A 18 20.91 -3.62 -0.27
CA GLY A 18 22.06 -3.19 0.52
C GLY A 18 22.20 -1.67 0.58
N PHE A 19 21.95 -0.99 -0.54
CA PHE A 19 21.92 0.47 -0.60
C PHE A 19 20.78 1.08 0.22
N VAL A 20 19.57 0.53 0.17
CA VAL A 20 18.44 0.98 1.01
C VAL A 20 18.77 0.83 2.50
N GLN A 21 19.27 -0.33 2.91
CA GLN A 21 19.69 -0.57 4.30
C GLN A 21 20.81 0.38 4.73
N PHE A 22 21.74 0.68 3.82
CA PHE A 22 22.79 1.65 4.05
C PHE A 22 22.22 3.06 4.32
N ILE A 23 21.23 3.51 3.54
CA ILE A 23 20.56 4.81 3.72
C ILE A 23 19.84 4.83 5.07
N ILE A 24 19.03 3.83 5.37
CA ILE A 24 18.23 3.76 6.60
C ILE A 24 19.10 3.94 7.83
N ARG A 25 20.24 3.24 7.92
CA ARG A 25 21.17 3.33 9.05
C ARG A 25 21.82 4.71 9.22
N ARG A 26 21.82 5.54 8.19
CA ARG A 26 22.54 6.84 8.13
C ARG A 26 21.61 8.05 7.99
N ASP A 27 20.30 7.81 7.82
CA ASP A 27 19.26 8.82 7.78
C ASP A 27 18.75 9.16 9.18
N LYS A 28 19.62 9.76 10.01
CA LYS A 28 19.27 10.19 11.38
C LYS A 28 18.20 11.28 11.43
N LYS A 29 17.97 11.98 10.31
CA LYS A 29 17.01 13.11 10.22
C LYS A 29 15.67 12.71 9.57
N ASP A 30 15.43 11.40 9.39
CA ASP A 30 14.20 10.83 8.83
C ASP A 30 13.72 11.48 7.51
N ARG A 31 14.66 11.71 6.59
CA ARG A 31 14.45 12.42 5.32
C ARG A 31 13.93 11.53 4.20
N PHE A 32 14.14 10.22 4.30
CA PHE A 32 13.86 9.29 3.21
C PHE A 32 12.69 8.36 3.49
N ARG A 33 11.96 8.06 2.42
CA ARG A 33 11.02 6.94 2.31
C ARG A 33 11.39 6.07 1.12
N PHE A 34 10.97 4.81 1.11
CA PHE A 34 11.40 3.83 0.10
C PHE A 34 10.21 3.09 -0.51
N ALA A 35 10.20 2.87 -1.82
CA ALA A 35 9.23 1.99 -2.46
C ALA A 35 9.94 1.03 -3.42
N SER A 36 9.47 -0.20 -3.50
CA SER A 36 10.02 -1.16 -4.45
C SER A 36 9.43 -0.89 -5.83
N LEU A 37 10.23 -0.98 -6.88
CA LEU A 37 9.73 -0.91 -8.26
C LEU A 37 8.80 -2.09 -8.56
N GLN A 38 8.84 -3.18 -7.80
CA GLN A 38 7.90 -4.30 -7.95
C GLN A 38 6.59 -4.11 -7.20
N SER A 39 6.46 -3.06 -6.37
CA SER A 39 5.26 -2.85 -5.58
C SER A 39 4.32 -1.85 -6.27
N PRO A 40 2.98 -1.93 -6.02
CA PRO A 40 2.01 -1.01 -6.62
C PRO A 40 2.34 0.47 -6.39
N GLU A 41 2.87 0.82 -5.22
CA GLU A 41 3.27 2.18 -4.85
C GLU A 41 4.42 2.68 -5.72
N GLY A 42 5.41 1.81 -5.95
CA GLY A 42 6.55 2.17 -6.77
C GLY A 42 6.15 2.38 -8.22
N GLN A 43 5.16 1.62 -8.71
CA GLN A 43 4.60 1.77 -10.06
C GLN A 43 3.73 3.02 -10.19
N GLU A 44 2.87 3.32 -9.21
CA GLU A 44 2.04 4.53 -9.17
C GLU A 44 2.90 5.79 -9.10
N LEU A 45 3.90 5.83 -8.21
CA LEU A 45 4.83 6.97 -8.14
C LEU A 45 5.66 7.13 -9.42
N LEU A 46 5.92 6.04 -10.15
CA LEU A 46 6.67 6.11 -11.39
C LEU A 46 5.80 6.59 -12.55
N SER A 47 4.50 6.29 -12.55
CA SER A 47 3.56 6.72 -13.61
C SER A 47 3.30 8.22 -13.59
N GLU A 48 3.45 8.88 -12.44
CA GLU A 48 3.46 10.35 -12.33
C GLU A 48 4.58 11.01 -13.15
N PHE A 49 5.61 10.25 -13.53
CA PHE A 49 6.76 10.73 -14.29
C PHE A 49 7.00 9.88 -15.54
N PRO A 50 6.24 10.11 -16.63
CA PRO A 50 6.31 9.30 -17.85
C PRO A 50 7.73 9.26 -18.47
N GLY A 51 8.08 8.12 -19.08
CA GLY A 51 9.41 7.88 -19.68
C GLY A 51 10.46 7.29 -18.73
N ASN A 52 10.04 6.85 -17.53
CA ASN A 52 10.90 6.24 -16.51
C ASN A 52 10.59 4.76 -16.25
N GLU A 53 9.57 4.22 -16.91
CA GLU A 53 8.92 2.93 -16.65
C GLU A 53 9.83 1.69 -16.81
N SER A 54 10.85 1.77 -17.66
CA SER A 54 11.76 0.64 -17.93
C SER A 54 13.02 0.62 -17.04
N LEU A 55 13.19 1.60 -16.16
CA LEU A 55 14.43 1.79 -15.40
C LEU A 55 14.50 0.86 -14.19
N LYS A 56 15.16 -0.28 -14.34
CA LYS A 56 15.56 -1.14 -13.23
C LYS A 56 16.79 -0.55 -12.50
N THR A 57 16.68 0.63 -11.91
CA THR A 57 17.79 1.37 -11.27
C THR A 57 17.34 2.07 -9.98
N ILE A 58 18.26 2.70 -9.26
CA ILE A 58 17.90 3.58 -8.14
C ILE A 58 17.35 4.90 -8.71
N ILE A 59 16.14 5.25 -8.27
CA ILE A 59 15.46 6.49 -8.62
C ILE A 59 15.21 7.27 -7.33
N LEU A 60 15.43 8.58 -7.37
CA LEU A 60 15.15 9.50 -6.27
C LEU A 60 14.11 10.52 -6.74
N ILE A 61 12.97 10.56 -6.04
CA ILE A 61 11.98 11.63 -6.16
C ILE A 61 12.24 12.63 -5.04
N GLU A 62 12.57 13.86 -5.40
CA GLU A 62 12.90 14.92 -4.46
C GLU A 62 12.38 16.26 -4.99
N ASP A 63 11.60 16.97 -4.18
CA ASP A 63 11.05 18.29 -4.50
C ASP A 63 10.29 18.31 -5.86
N GLY A 64 9.50 17.25 -6.12
CA GLY A 64 8.74 17.07 -7.36
C GLY A 64 9.58 16.73 -8.60
N ARG A 65 10.87 16.42 -8.42
CA ARG A 65 11.79 16.08 -9.51
C ARG A 65 12.32 14.65 -9.40
N VAL A 66 12.50 14.02 -10.55
CA VAL A 66 13.07 12.67 -10.66
C VAL A 66 14.55 12.73 -10.99
N TYR A 67 15.35 12.07 -10.17
CA TYR A 67 16.77 11.84 -10.38
C TYR A 67 17.04 10.35 -10.53
N LYS A 68 18.00 10.00 -11.38
CA LYS A 68 18.32 8.62 -11.75
C LYS A 68 19.80 8.32 -11.57
N ARG A 69 20.15 7.03 -11.52
CA ARG A 69 21.53 6.52 -11.64
C ARG A 69 22.50 7.20 -10.66
N SER A 70 23.69 7.61 -11.12
CA SER A 70 24.71 8.26 -10.32
C SER A 70 24.19 9.54 -9.64
N THR A 71 23.37 10.33 -10.36
CA THR A 71 22.80 11.57 -9.84
C THR A 71 21.87 11.30 -8.65
N ALA A 72 21.02 10.27 -8.72
CA ALA A 72 20.20 9.85 -7.59
C ALA A 72 21.06 9.46 -6.38
N ALA A 73 22.05 8.59 -6.58
CA ALA A 73 22.92 8.10 -5.52
C ALA A 73 23.70 9.25 -4.82
N LEU A 74 24.24 10.20 -5.59
CA LEU A 74 24.97 11.35 -5.04
C LEU A 74 24.05 12.30 -4.28
N ARG A 75 22.84 12.57 -4.78
CA ARG A 75 21.86 13.41 -4.07
C ARG A 75 21.37 12.76 -2.78
N VAL A 76 21.23 11.43 -2.76
CA VAL A 76 20.97 10.69 -1.52
C VAL A 76 22.14 10.91 -0.53
N ALA A 77 23.38 10.68 -0.97
CA ALA A 77 24.56 10.83 -0.12
C ALA A 77 24.67 12.24 0.51
N ARG A 78 24.34 13.29 -0.25
CA ARG A 78 24.26 14.69 0.23
C ARG A 78 23.39 14.88 1.48
N LYS A 79 22.32 14.09 1.61
CA LYS A 79 21.32 14.23 2.68
C LYS A 79 21.55 13.29 3.86
N LEU A 80 22.51 12.36 3.78
CA LEU A 80 22.88 11.44 4.86
C LEU A 80 23.68 12.14 5.97
N SER A 81 23.80 11.48 7.14
CA SER A 81 24.50 12.02 8.31
C SER A 81 25.96 11.57 8.39
N GLY A 82 26.87 12.38 8.93
CA GLY A 82 28.30 12.03 9.04
C GLY A 82 29.10 12.50 7.82
N PHE A 83 30.09 11.72 7.38
CA PHE A 83 30.98 12.10 6.25
C PHE A 83 30.35 11.90 4.86
N TRP A 84 29.21 11.21 4.75
CA TRP A 84 28.58 10.86 3.47
C TRP A 84 28.24 12.05 2.56
N PRO A 85 27.85 13.24 3.05
CA PRO A 85 27.64 14.40 2.20
C PRO A 85 28.87 14.82 1.40
N ALA A 86 30.10 14.50 1.85
CA ALA A 86 31.33 14.82 1.12
C ALA A 86 31.37 14.15 -0.27
N PHE A 87 30.79 12.94 -0.41
CA PHE A 87 30.71 12.26 -1.71
C PHE A 87 29.87 13.02 -2.74
N TYR A 88 29.01 13.95 -2.32
CA TYR A 88 28.28 14.81 -3.26
C TYR A 88 29.22 15.64 -4.14
N GLY A 89 30.47 15.90 -3.72
CA GLY A 89 31.48 16.55 -4.56
C GLY A 89 31.73 15.85 -5.90
N LEU A 90 31.50 14.54 -5.99
CA LEU A 90 31.58 13.77 -7.25
C LEU A 90 30.53 14.20 -8.29
N ILE A 91 29.56 15.04 -7.92
CA ILE A 91 28.60 15.65 -8.84
C ILE A 91 29.28 16.57 -9.88
N ILE A 92 30.51 17.04 -9.59
CA ILE A 92 31.32 17.85 -10.51
C ILE A 92 31.76 17.02 -11.73
N ILE A 93 31.93 15.70 -11.56
CA ILE A 93 32.29 14.81 -12.66
C ILE A 93 31.13 14.77 -13.66
N PRO A 94 31.35 15.04 -14.97
CA PRO A 94 30.31 15.07 -15.98
C PRO A 94 29.44 13.82 -15.98
N ALA A 95 28.12 14.00 -16.12
CA ALA A 95 27.13 12.92 -16.04
C ALA A 95 27.46 11.71 -16.93
N PRO A 96 27.93 11.85 -18.19
CA PRO A 96 28.27 10.70 -19.04
C PRO A 96 29.34 9.79 -18.42
N LEU A 97 30.37 10.38 -17.80
CA LEU A 97 31.50 9.64 -17.23
C LEU A 97 31.10 8.87 -15.96
N ARG A 98 30.41 9.54 -15.03
CA ARG A 98 29.94 8.88 -13.81
C ARG A 98 28.82 7.86 -14.09
N ASP A 99 27.97 8.10 -15.09
CA ASP A 99 26.94 7.14 -15.50
C ASP A 99 27.53 5.94 -16.24
N TYR A 100 28.66 6.09 -16.94
CA TYR A 100 29.38 4.95 -17.53
C TYR A 100 29.78 3.95 -16.44
N MET A 101 30.46 4.43 -15.39
CA MET A 101 30.83 3.60 -14.23
C MET A 101 29.60 3.01 -13.54
N TYR A 102 28.56 3.83 -13.34
CA TYR A 102 27.30 3.37 -12.75
C TYR A 102 26.68 2.22 -13.58
N ASN A 103 26.65 2.36 -14.91
CA ASN A 103 26.06 1.38 -15.80
C ASN A 103 26.81 0.05 -15.81
N ILE A 104 28.15 0.07 -15.65
CA ILE A 104 28.94 -1.16 -15.49
C ILE A 104 28.46 -1.93 -14.25
N VAL A 105 28.37 -1.26 -13.09
CA VAL A 105 27.90 -1.89 -11.86
C VAL A 105 26.45 -2.35 -12.01
N ALA A 106 25.57 -1.50 -12.55
CA ALA A 106 24.15 -1.79 -12.69
C ALA A 106 23.85 -2.97 -13.62
N ARG A 107 24.64 -3.15 -14.69
CA ARG A 107 24.53 -4.30 -15.61
C ARG A 107 25.05 -5.59 -14.97
N ASN A 108 26.12 -5.51 -14.18
CA ASN A 108 26.74 -6.67 -13.54
C ASN A 108 26.11 -7.03 -12.18
N ARG A 109 25.16 -6.24 -11.66
CA ARG A 109 24.70 -6.34 -10.27
C ARG A 109 24.19 -7.72 -9.85
N TYR A 110 23.50 -8.44 -10.73
CA TYR A 110 23.02 -9.79 -10.39
C TYR A 110 24.14 -10.82 -10.42
N ARG A 111 25.15 -10.64 -11.29
CA ARG A 111 26.32 -11.51 -11.36
C ARG A 111 27.23 -11.31 -10.15
N TRP A 112 27.40 -10.07 -9.70
CA TRP A 112 28.30 -9.72 -8.59
C TRP A 112 27.66 -9.83 -7.22
N PHE A 113 26.37 -9.50 -7.10
CA PHE A 113 25.69 -9.42 -5.81
C PHE A 113 24.54 -10.42 -5.66
N GLY A 114 24.11 -11.08 -6.74
CA GLY A 114 23.01 -12.06 -6.69
C GLY A 114 21.60 -11.45 -6.67
N LYS A 115 20.61 -12.35 -6.59
CA LYS A 115 19.18 -12.05 -6.42
C LYS A 115 18.66 -12.69 -5.12
N LYS A 116 17.56 -12.16 -4.58
CA LYS A 116 16.77 -12.82 -3.55
C LYS A 116 15.42 -13.25 -4.13
N GLN A 117 14.92 -14.42 -3.71
CA GLN A 117 13.63 -14.94 -4.16
C GLN A 117 12.44 -14.24 -3.48
N GLU A 118 12.66 -13.60 -2.33
CA GLU A 118 11.63 -12.86 -1.61
C GLU A 118 12.15 -11.51 -1.10
N CYS A 119 11.27 -10.51 -1.10
CA CYS A 119 11.54 -9.22 -0.49
C CYS A 119 11.80 -9.40 1.01
N MET A 120 12.86 -8.77 1.51
CA MET A 120 13.15 -8.69 2.94
C MET A 120 11.90 -8.21 3.70
N ILE A 121 11.39 -8.99 4.65
CA ILE A 121 10.37 -8.53 5.59
C ILE A 121 11.06 -7.60 6.60
N PRO A 122 10.82 -6.28 6.57
CA PRO A 122 11.48 -5.37 7.49
C PRO A 122 10.92 -5.56 8.90
N THR A 123 11.71 -5.26 9.93
CA THR A 123 11.20 -5.12 11.31
C THR A 123 10.08 -4.07 11.34
N PRO A 124 9.17 -4.09 12.33
CA PRO A 124 8.07 -3.13 12.43
C PRO A 124 8.52 -1.66 12.34
N GLU A 125 9.66 -1.33 12.93
CA GLU A 125 10.28 0.01 12.87
C GLU A 125 10.78 0.36 11.46
N LEU A 126 11.36 -0.61 10.75
CA LEU A 126 11.81 -0.44 9.37
C LEU A 126 10.62 -0.30 8.40
N LYS A 127 9.48 -0.95 8.68
CA LYS A 127 8.27 -0.82 7.83
C LYS A 127 7.81 0.63 7.69
N ALA A 128 7.93 1.45 8.74
CA ALA A 128 7.56 2.87 8.69
C ALA A 128 8.44 3.71 7.72
N LYS A 129 9.57 3.18 7.27
CA LYS A 129 10.43 3.81 6.25
C LYS A 129 9.96 3.50 4.82
N PHE A 130 9.20 2.43 4.61
CA PHE A 130 8.71 2.08 3.28
C PHE A 130 7.35 2.73 3.01
N LEU A 131 7.19 3.24 1.80
CA LEU A 131 5.88 3.50 1.23
C LEU A 131 5.32 2.13 0.88
N THR A 132 4.66 1.54 1.85
CA THR A 132 3.62 0.57 1.57
C THR A 132 2.35 1.39 1.41
N MET A 133 1.58 1.16 0.36
CA MET A 133 0.17 1.47 0.37
C MET A 133 -0.31 0.91 1.70
N LYS A 134 -0.87 1.77 2.56
CA LYS A 134 -2.08 1.32 3.22
C LYS A 134 -2.92 0.79 2.06
N ASN A 135 -3.17 -0.52 1.99
CA ASN A 135 -3.90 -1.13 0.89
C ASN A 135 -5.33 -0.56 0.96
N ILE A 136 -5.53 0.66 0.46
CA ILE A 136 -6.74 1.47 0.64
C ILE A 136 -7.80 0.82 -0.22
N LYS A 137 -8.49 -0.12 0.41
CA LYS A 137 -9.61 -0.83 -0.16
C LYS A 137 -10.86 0.00 -0.05
N LYS A 138 -11.56 0.18 -1.17
CA LYS A 138 -12.95 0.61 -1.17
C LYS A 138 -13.79 -0.49 -0.54
N THR A 139 -14.38 -0.20 0.62
CA THR A 139 -15.01 -1.16 1.50
C THR A 139 -16.46 -0.78 1.77
N LEU A 140 -17.38 -1.70 1.53
CA LEU A 140 -18.78 -1.56 1.94
C LEU A 140 -18.98 -2.21 3.32
N VAL A 141 -19.41 -1.43 4.30
CA VAL A 141 -19.87 -1.93 5.60
C VAL A 141 -21.39 -2.14 5.51
N LEU A 142 -21.81 -3.40 5.49
CA LEU A 142 -23.22 -3.78 5.42
C LEU A 142 -23.74 -4.13 6.83
N GLY A 143 -24.83 -3.49 7.27
CA GLY A 143 -25.30 -3.56 8.66
C GLY A 143 -24.71 -2.46 9.56
N ALA A 144 -24.41 -1.30 8.98
CA ALA A 144 -23.90 -0.14 9.69
C ALA A 144 -24.89 0.41 10.73
N SER A 145 -24.36 0.96 11.83
CA SER A 145 -25.14 1.53 12.93
C SER A 145 -24.39 2.68 13.61
N GLU A 146 -25.11 3.69 14.06
CA GLU A 146 -24.56 4.80 14.87
C GLU A 146 -24.28 4.39 16.32
N ASN A 147 -24.82 3.26 16.78
CA ASN A 147 -24.59 2.79 18.14
C ASN A 147 -23.09 2.43 18.33
N PRO A 148 -22.35 3.12 19.22
CA PRO A 148 -20.92 2.90 19.42
C PRO A 148 -20.57 1.50 19.95
N ASP A 149 -21.53 0.80 20.57
CA ASP A 149 -21.31 -0.57 21.07
C ASP A 149 -21.28 -1.60 19.94
N ARG A 150 -21.90 -1.29 18.79
CA ARG A 150 -21.98 -2.20 17.64
C ARG A 150 -20.62 -2.36 16.96
N TYR A 151 -20.28 -3.60 16.61
CA TYR A 151 -19.04 -3.88 15.88
C TYR A 151 -18.95 -3.18 14.52
N SER A 152 -20.07 -2.98 13.82
CA SER A 152 -20.09 -2.25 12.55
C SER A 152 -19.70 -0.77 12.72
N ASN A 153 -20.07 -0.14 13.83
CA ASN A 153 -19.62 1.22 14.18
C ASN A 153 -18.10 1.27 14.39
N LYS A 154 -17.59 0.37 15.24
CA LYS A 154 -16.15 0.23 15.51
C LYS A 154 -15.35 -0.06 14.23
N ALA A 155 -15.92 -0.85 13.33
CA ALA A 155 -15.30 -1.18 12.04
C ALA A 155 -15.19 0.03 11.14
N ILE A 156 -16.22 0.88 11.03
CA ILE A 156 -16.17 2.13 10.26
C ILE A 156 -15.04 3.02 10.77
N HIS A 157 -14.97 3.27 12.09
CA HIS A 157 -13.88 4.06 12.69
C HIS A 157 -12.51 3.48 12.35
N ARG A 158 -12.33 2.16 12.53
CA ARG A 158 -11.04 1.49 12.29
C ARG A 158 -10.63 1.50 10.81
N LEU A 159 -11.60 1.32 9.91
CA LEU A 159 -11.38 1.40 8.47
C LEU A 159 -10.93 2.81 8.07
N ARG A 160 -11.61 3.85 8.58
CA ARG A 160 -11.26 5.26 8.32
C ARG A 160 -9.89 5.63 8.92
N GLU A 161 -9.58 5.21 10.15
CA GLU A 161 -8.24 5.38 10.76
C GLU A 161 -7.13 4.75 9.89
N LYS A 162 -7.42 3.59 9.31
CA LYS A 162 -6.51 2.87 8.41
C LYS A 162 -6.51 3.45 6.99
N GLY A 163 -7.36 4.42 6.69
CA GLY A 163 -7.38 5.19 5.44
C GLY A 163 -8.25 4.56 4.33
N HIS A 164 -9.01 3.51 4.63
CA HIS A 164 -9.89 2.86 3.66
C HIS A 164 -11.04 3.77 3.23
N GLU A 165 -11.42 3.76 1.94
CA GLU A 165 -12.67 4.36 1.48
C GLU A 165 -13.83 3.51 1.98
N VAL A 166 -14.80 4.12 2.66
CA VAL A 166 -15.90 3.39 3.30
C VAL A 166 -17.23 3.88 2.77
N ILE A 167 -18.09 2.93 2.38
CA ILE A 167 -19.51 3.12 2.11
C ILE A 167 -20.26 2.34 3.19
N ALA A 168 -21.32 2.91 3.74
CA ALA A 168 -22.07 2.27 4.83
C ALA A 168 -23.55 2.13 4.45
N ILE A 169 -24.06 0.90 4.54
CA ILE A 169 -25.49 0.61 4.39
C ILE A 169 -26.02 0.07 5.72
N GLY A 170 -27.11 0.66 6.19
CA GLY A 170 -27.74 0.30 7.46
C GLY A 170 -29.27 0.35 7.39
N ARG A 171 -29.92 -0.02 8.51
CA ARG A 171 -31.38 -0.04 8.61
C ARG A 171 -32.02 1.37 8.62
N LYS A 172 -31.27 2.38 9.05
CA LYS A 172 -31.70 3.78 9.14
C LYS A 172 -30.58 4.68 8.64
N LYS A 173 -30.94 5.86 8.14
CA LYS A 173 -29.97 6.92 7.82
C LYS A 173 -29.30 7.40 9.11
N GLY A 174 -28.04 7.80 9.01
CA GLY A 174 -27.22 8.23 10.14
C GLY A 174 -25.79 8.55 9.69
N ARG A 175 -24.88 8.82 10.63
CA ARG A 175 -23.47 9.11 10.33
C ARG A 175 -22.54 8.51 11.37
N VAL A 176 -21.43 7.94 10.91
CA VAL A 176 -20.33 7.45 11.78
C VAL A 176 -19.03 8.04 11.26
N ALA A 177 -18.32 8.78 12.12
CA ALA A 177 -17.18 9.60 11.71
C ALA A 177 -17.54 10.52 10.53
N ASP A 178 -16.87 10.37 9.39
CA ASP A 178 -17.09 11.10 8.14
C ASP A 178 -17.89 10.30 7.09
N VAL A 179 -18.53 9.20 7.50
CA VAL A 179 -19.26 8.28 6.61
C VAL A 179 -20.76 8.36 6.86
N ASP A 180 -21.52 8.71 5.81
CA ASP A 180 -22.98 8.66 5.83
C ASP A 180 -23.48 7.22 5.69
N ILE A 181 -24.39 6.84 6.58
CA ILE A 181 -25.14 5.58 6.48
C ILE A 181 -26.34 5.83 5.59
N THR A 182 -26.42 5.11 4.47
CA THR A 182 -27.60 5.10 3.60
C THR A 182 -28.46 3.87 3.83
N THR A 183 -29.75 3.99 3.54
CA THR A 183 -30.71 2.88 3.45
C THR A 183 -30.90 2.40 2.01
N GLU A 184 -30.28 3.11 1.06
CA GLU A 184 -30.35 2.81 -0.36
C GLU A 184 -29.26 1.81 -0.77
N ARG A 185 -29.40 1.23 -1.96
CA ARG A 185 -28.46 0.26 -2.53
C ARG A 185 -27.75 0.91 -3.73
N PRO A 186 -26.79 1.83 -3.50
CA PRO A 186 -26.14 2.57 -4.57
C PRO A 186 -25.31 1.65 -5.46
N ILE A 187 -25.15 2.01 -6.73
CA ILE A 187 -24.18 1.33 -7.60
C ILE A 187 -22.78 1.76 -7.18
N ILE A 188 -21.96 0.81 -6.72
CA ILE A 188 -20.59 1.09 -6.26
C ILE A 188 -19.60 0.51 -7.27
N ARG A 189 -18.88 1.38 -7.97
CA ARG A 189 -17.80 0.97 -8.89
C ARG A 189 -16.49 0.71 -8.13
N ASN A 190 -15.73 -0.27 -8.60
CA ASN A 190 -14.40 -0.65 -8.07
C ASN A 190 -14.41 -0.99 -6.57
N LEU A 191 -15.44 -1.71 -6.11
CA LEU A 191 -15.52 -2.19 -4.74
C LEU A 191 -14.57 -3.37 -4.53
N ASP A 192 -13.69 -3.30 -3.51
CA ASP A 192 -12.78 -4.42 -3.20
C ASP A 192 -13.40 -5.40 -2.21
N THR A 193 -13.95 -4.88 -1.10
CA THR A 193 -14.39 -5.69 0.04
C THR A 193 -15.79 -5.29 0.47
N VAL A 194 -16.63 -6.29 0.76
CA VAL A 194 -17.82 -6.11 1.62
C VAL A 194 -17.49 -6.69 2.99
N THR A 195 -17.82 -5.99 4.07
CA THR A 195 -17.73 -6.51 5.44
C THR A 195 -19.14 -6.55 6.05
N MET A 196 -19.58 -7.75 6.39
CA MET A 196 -20.95 -8.09 6.75
C MET A 196 -21.16 -8.08 8.26
N TYR A 197 -22.13 -7.29 8.73
CA TYR A 197 -22.61 -7.23 10.12
C TYR A 197 -24.13 -7.40 10.21
N LEU A 198 -24.75 -7.99 9.18
CA LEU A 198 -26.16 -8.35 9.17
C LEU A 198 -26.34 -9.78 9.68
N ASN A 199 -27.40 -9.98 10.45
CA ASN A 199 -27.85 -11.31 10.85
C ASN A 199 -28.19 -12.15 9.59
N PRO A 200 -27.84 -13.44 9.53
CA PRO A 200 -28.12 -14.32 8.39
C PRO A 200 -29.56 -14.27 7.87
N ALA A 201 -30.55 -14.13 8.77
CA ALA A 201 -31.97 -14.05 8.41
C ALA A 201 -32.34 -12.81 7.55
N HIS A 202 -31.44 -11.84 7.41
CA HIS A 202 -31.66 -10.63 6.62
C HIS A 202 -30.63 -10.46 5.50
N GLN A 203 -29.83 -11.49 5.21
CA GLN A 203 -28.79 -11.38 4.18
C GLN A 203 -29.34 -11.61 2.78
N ASP A 204 -30.27 -12.55 2.62
CA ASP A 204 -30.76 -12.97 1.29
C ASP A 204 -31.34 -11.80 0.48
N GLU A 205 -31.94 -10.81 1.14
CA GLU A 205 -32.44 -9.60 0.47
C GLU A 205 -31.34 -8.75 -0.21
N TYR A 206 -30.06 -8.95 0.15
CA TYR A 206 -28.90 -8.28 -0.44
C TYR A 206 -28.14 -9.13 -1.44
N LEU A 207 -28.47 -10.41 -1.62
CA LEU A 207 -27.66 -11.33 -2.42
C LEU A 207 -27.42 -10.81 -3.84
N ASP A 208 -28.50 -10.51 -4.58
CA ASP A 208 -28.40 -10.01 -5.97
C ASP A 208 -27.63 -8.68 -6.05
N TYR A 209 -27.83 -7.82 -5.06
CA TYR A 209 -27.10 -6.56 -4.95
C TYR A 209 -25.60 -6.82 -4.77
N LEU A 210 -25.20 -7.68 -3.83
CA LEU A 210 -23.80 -8.02 -3.58
C LEU A 210 -23.13 -8.68 -4.79
N LEU A 211 -23.84 -9.55 -5.50
CA LEU A 211 -23.36 -10.15 -6.75
C LEU A 211 -23.17 -9.10 -7.85
N SER A 212 -24.08 -8.12 -7.97
CA SER A 212 -23.99 -7.05 -8.96
C SER A 212 -22.77 -6.15 -8.76
N LEU A 213 -22.29 -6.01 -7.51
CA LEU A 213 -21.12 -5.19 -7.17
C LEU A 213 -19.79 -5.86 -7.52
N LYS A 214 -19.77 -7.18 -7.70
CA LYS A 214 -18.58 -8.00 -8.00
C LYS A 214 -17.34 -7.65 -7.14
N PRO A 215 -17.46 -7.60 -5.81
CA PRO A 215 -16.30 -7.37 -4.96
C PRO A 215 -15.31 -8.54 -5.08
N ARG A 216 -14.04 -8.30 -4.76
CA ARG A 216 -13.04 -9.38 -4.69
C ARG A 216 -13.36 -10.39 -3.60
N ARG A 217 -13.96 -9.92 -2.49
CA ARG A 217 -14.31 -10.76 -1.33
C ARG A 217 -15.45 -10.18 -0.50
N ILE A 218 -16.09 -11.05 0.30
CA ILE A 218 -17.04 -10.69 1.34
C ILE A 218 -16.56 -11.29 2.67
N ILE A 219 -16.43 -10.46 3.69
CA ILE A 219 -16.04 -10.88 5.04
C ILE A 219 -17.31 -11.07 5.88
N PHE A 220 -17.53 -12.29 6.35
CA PHE A 220 -18.56 -12.65 7.30
C PHE A 220 -17.97 -12.51 8.70
N ASN A 221 -18.37 -11.44 9.41
CA ASN A 221 -17.90 -11.22 10.79
C ASN A 221 -18.66 -12.16 11.76
N PRO A 222 -18.13 -12.38 12.98
CA PRO A 222 -18.79 -13.21 13.98
C PRO A 222 -20.27 -12.87 14.17
N GLY A 223 -21.14 -13.87 13.99
CA GLY A 223 -22.60 -13.76 14.05
C GLY A 223 -23.27 -13.40 12.72
N ALA A 224 -22.52 -13.33 11.62
CA ALA A 224 -23.03 -13.09 10.27
C ALA A 224 -22.76 -14.28 9.32
N GLU A 225 -22.19 -15.39 9.79
CA GLU A 225 -21.88 -16.58 8.99
C GLU A 225 -23.14 -17.13 8.30
N ASN A 226 -23.03 -17.47 7.01
CA ASN A 226 -24.16 -17.95 6.22
C ASN A 226 -23.68 -18.89 5.10
N PRO A 227 -23.60 -20.21 5.39
CA PRO A 227 -23.04 -21.20 4.46
C PRO A 227 -23.70 -21.22 3.07
N ALA A 228 -25.01 -20.96 3.00
CA ALA A 228 -25.74 -20.94 1.74
C ALA A 228 -25.34 -19.74 0.87
N MET A 229 -25.25 -18.55 1.48
CA MET A 229 -24.79 -17.34 0.79
C MET A 229 -23.31 -17.46 0.39
N GLU A 230 -22.46 -18.00 1.27
CA GLU A 230 -21.04 -18.21 1.01
C GLU A 230 -20.80 -19.09 -0.23
N ALA A 231 -21.48 -20.24 -0.30
CA ALA A 231 -21.43 -21.10 -1.48
C ALA A 231 -21.89 -20.38 -2.74
N ARG A 232 -22.95 -19.56 -2.63
CA ARG A 232 -23.50 -18.82 -3.77
C ARG A 232 -22.54 -17.76 -4.29
N ILE A 233 -21.98 -16.91 -3.42
CA ILE A 233 -21.03 -15.88 -3.87
C ILE A 233 -19.72 -16.50 -4.40
N GLN A 234 -19.29 -17.63 -3.84
CA GLN A 234 -18.11 -18.34 -4.30
C GLN A 234 -18.30 -18.89 -5.72
N SER A 235 -19.48 -19.39 -6.04
CA SER A 235 -19.82 -19.84 -7.41
C SER A 235 -19.75 -18.72 -8.46
N GLU A 236 -19.88 -17.46 -8.03
CA GLU A 236 -19.77 -16.26 -8.86
C GLU A 236 -18.36 -15.62 -8.82
N GLY A 237 -17.37 -16.33 -8.25
CA GLY A 237 -15.97 -15.92 -8.20
C GLY A 237 -15.62 -14.90 -7.09
N ILE A 238 -16.53 -14.65 -6.14
CA ILE A 238 -16.32 -13.76 -5.01
C ILE A 238 -15.85 -14.59 -3.81
N ALA A 239 -14.72 -14.24 -3.19
CA ALA A 239 -14.19 -15.03 -2.07
C ALA A 239 -14.98 -14.79 -0.76
N PRO A 240 -15.65 -15.80 -0.19
CA PRO A 240 -16.16 -15.73 1.18
C PRO A 240 -15.00 -15.82 2.18
N ILE A 241 -15.02 -15.00 3.23
CA ILE A 241 -14.03 -15.04 4.32
C ILE A 241 -14.76 -14.95 5.65
N GLU A 242 -14.77 -16.02 6.42
CA GLU A 242 -15.16 -15.98 7.83
C GLU A 242 -14.02 -15.39 8.68
N ALA A 243 -14.14 -14.14 9.10
CA ALA A 243 -13.11 -13.47 9.91
C ALA A 243 -13.64 -12.21 10.61
N CYS A 244 -12.95 -11.79 11.68
CA CYS A 244 -13.23 -10.51 12.31
C CYS A 244 -12.45 -9.36 11.63
N THR A 245 -13.17 -8.43 11.02
CA THR A 245 -12.59 -7.25 10.34
C THR A 245 -11.68 -6.43 11.26
N LEU A 246 -12.07 -6.25 12.53
CA LEU A 246 -11.27 -5.49 13.50
C LEU A 246 -9.93 -6.17 13.81
N VAL A 247 -9.91 -7.50 13.85
CA VAL A 247 -8.70 -8.29 14.03
C VAL A 247 -7.82 -8.15 12.79
N MET A 248 -8.37 -8.39 11.59
CA MET A 248 -7.65 -8.27 10.33
C MET A 248 -7.01 -6.87 10.14
N LEU A 249 -7.71 -5.80 10.51
CA LEU A 249 -7.19 -4.43 10.47
C LEU A 249 -6.06 -4.20 11.48
N SER A 250 -6.11 -4.85 12.64
CA SER A 250 -5.10 -4.73 13.68
C SER A 250 -3.85 -5.57 13.38
N THR A 251 -4.01 -6.74 12.77
CA THR A 251 -2.92 -7.63 12.33
C THR A 251 -2.35 -7.26 10.95
N ASN A 252 -2.93 -6.25 10.28
CA ASN A 252 -2.61 -5.85 8.90
C ASN A 252 -2.78 -6.99 7.88
N GLN A 253 -3.77 -7.86 8.11
CA GLN A 253 -4.23 -8.90 7.19
C GLN A 253 -5.49 -8.48 6.45
N PHE A 254 -5.98 -7.26 6.69
CA PHE A 254 -7.13 -6.70 6.00
C PHE A 254 -6.85 -6.54 4.52
#